data_AF-A0A2W4XHZ3-F1
#
_entry.id   AF-A0A2W4XHZ3-F1
#
_cell.length_a   1.000
_cell.length_b   1.000
_cell.length_c   1.000
_cell.angle_alpha   90.00
_cell.angle_beta   90.00
_cell.angle_gamma   90.00
#
_symmetry.space_group_name_H-M   'P 1'
#
loop_
_entity.id
_entity.type
_entity.pdbx_description
1 polymer ?
#
loop_
_entity_poly.entity_id
_entity_poly.type
_entity_poly.pdbx_seq_one_letter_code
_entity_poly.pdbx_strand_id
1 'polypeptide(L)' 'MQVSSLTVEELKALIQETVAETIQSLLIDPDFSVIDPDAGKQLRPEVEQRLRLSLQRTQSGERGLSLTEVVKKLGLDWE' A
#
# COMPACT_ATOMS: atom_id res chain seq x y z
N MET A 1 13.80 -8.81 -33.03
CA MET A 1 12.67 -8.11 -33.69
C MET A 1 13.20 -6.81 -34.27
N GLN A 2 12.91 -6.48 -35.52
CA GLN A 2 13.10 -5.11 -36.02
C GLN A 2 11.81 -4.33 -35.80
N VAL A 3 11.90 -3.16 -35.18
CA VAL A 3 10.71 -2.31 -34.90
C VAL A 3 10.00 -1.94 -36.20
N SER A 4 10.75 -1.77 -37.30
CA SER A 4 10.23 -1.44 -38.63
C SER A 4 9.38 -2.53 -39.27
N SER A 5 9.39 -3.76 -38.74
CA SER A 5 8.59 -4.87 -39.26
C SER A 5 7.32 -5.15 -38.43
N LEU A 6 7.04 -4.34 -37.40
CA LEU A 6 5.86 -4.52 -36.56
C LEU A 6 4.62 -3.94 -37.24
N THR A 7 3.50 -4.65 -37.11
CA THR A 7 2.19 -4.07 -37.34
C THR A 7 1.87 -3.02 -36.27
N VAL A 8 0.88 -2.18 -36.54
CA VAL A 8 0.41 -1.15 -35.59
C VAL A 8 -0.03 -1.78 -34.27
N GLU A 9 -0.66 -2.94 -34.30
CA GLU A 9 -1.15 -3.62 -33.08
C GLU A 9 -0.02 -4.23 -32.27
N GLU A 10 0.99 -4.83 -32.92
CA GLU A 10 2.18 -5.33 -32.23
C GLU A 10 3.00 -4.18 -31.63
N LEU A 11 3.07 -3.04 -32.30
CA LEU A 11 3.73 -1.84 -31.75
C LEU A 11 2.98 -1.30 -30.52
N LYS A 12 1.64 -1.24 -30.55
CA LYS A 12 0.84 -0.82 -29.40
C LYS A 12 1.02 -1.77 -28.22
N ALA A 13 1.01 -3.09 -28.47
CA ALA A 13 1.22 -4.10 -27.45
C ALA A 13 2.60 -3.95 -26.79
N LEU A 14 3.65 -3.78 -27.60
CA LEU A 14 5.01 -3.55 -27.11
C LEU A 14 5.11 -2.27 -26.25
N ILE A 15 4.47 -1.18 -26.67
CA ILE A 15 4.44 0.06 -25.87
C ILE A 15 3.71 -0.18 -24.54
N GLN A 16 2.57 -0.85 -24.56
CA GLN A 16 1.80 -1.16 -23.34
C GLN A 16 2.63 -2.00 -22.36
N GLU A 17 3.29 -3.04 -22.85
CA GLU A 17 4.16 -3.90 -22.05
C GLU A 17 5.33 -3.09 -21.47
N THR A 18 6.03 -2.33 -22.30
CA THR A 18 7.16 -1.49 -21.87
C THR A 18 6.74 -0.48 -20.80
N VAL A 19 5.57 0.16 -20.94
CA VAL A 19 5.04 1.10 -19.95
C VAL A 19 4.67 0.38 -18.65
N ALA A 20 4.03 -0.78 -18.73
CA ALA A 20 3.69 -1.57 -17.55
C ALA A 20 4.95 -2.02 -16.79
N GLU A 21 5.96 -2.52 -17.50
CA GLU A 21 7.26 -2.89 -16.92
C GLU A 21 7.97 -1.68 -16.30
N THR A 22 7.94 -0.53 -16.97
CA THR A 22 8.54 0.70 -16.44
C THR A 22 7.84 1.13 -15.15
N ILE A 23 6.51 1.11 -15.11
CA ILE A 23 5.73 1.44 -13.91
C ILE A 23 6.03 0.41 -12.80
N GLN A 24 6.05 -0.89 -13.10
CA GLN A 24 6.39 -1.91 -12.12
C GLN A 24 7.81 -1.74 -11.57
N SER A 25 8.78 -1.43 -12.44
CA SER A 25 10.15 -1.12 -12.02
C SER A 25 10.18 0.09 -11.09
N LEU A 26 9.47 1.17 -11.41
CA LEU A 26 9.34 2.35 -10.53
C LEU A 26 8.62 2.05 -9.21
N LEU A 27 7.78 1.01 -9.18
CA LEU A 27 7.04 0.55 -8.00
C LEU A 27 7.76 -0.55 -7.21
N ILE A 28 8.93 -1.02 -7.63
CA ILE A 28 9.68 -2.10 -6.97
C ILE A 28 11.11 -1.67 -6.62
N ASP A 29 11.61 -0.59 -7.24
CA ASP A 29 12.93 -0.04 -6.94
C ASP A 29 13.00 0.49 -5.49
N PRO A 30 13.94 0.02 -4.65
CA PRO A 30 14.13 0.53 -3.30
C PRO A 30 14.79 1.91 -3.24
N ASP A 31 15.49 2.36 -4.30
CA ASP A 31 16.17 3.67 -4.38
C ASP A 31 15.22 4.78 -4.88
N PHE A 32 14.25 4.43 -5.72
CA PHE A 32 13.08 5.27 -5.98
C PHE A 32 11.98 4.80 -5.05
N SER A 33 11.84 5.42 -3.87
CA SER A 33 10.74 5.15 -2.95
C SER A 33 9.45 4.85 -3.73
N VAL A 34 9.16 3.55 -3.87
CA VAL A 34 7.83 3.04 -4.16
C VAL A 34 6.96 3.84 -3.23
N ILE A 35 6.11 4.67 -3.83
CA ILE A 35 5.48 5.85 -3.26
C ILE A 35 4.76 5.42 -1.99
N ASP A 36 5.47 5.29 -0.88
CA ASP A 36 4.87 5.29 0.44
C ASP A 36 4.43 6.75 0.55
N PRO A 37 3.12 7.02 0.43
CA PRO A 37 2.65 8.39 0.47
C PRO A 37 3.02 9.04 1.80
N ASP A 38 3.39 8.25 2.81
CA ASP A 38 3.81 8.65 4.14
C ASP A 38 5.34 8.61 4.34
N ALA A 39 6.14 8.26 3.32
CA ALA A 39 7.59 8.34 3.37
C ALA A 39 8.07 9.74 3.79
N GLY A 40 8.93 9.79 4.80
CA GLY A 40 9.47 11.04 5.33
C GLY A 40 8.47 11.90 6.13
N LYS A 41 7.20 11.48 6.26
CA LYS A 41 6.25 12.15 7.16
C LYS A 41 6.54 11.81 8.61
N GLN A 42 6.24 12.76 9.49
CA GLN A 42 6.30 12.57 10.92
C GLN A 42 4.89 12.34 11.49
N LEU A 43 4.80 11.49 12.51
CA LEU A 43 3.55 11.33 13.25
C LEU A 43 3.20 12.64 13.97
N ARG A 44 1.92 12.99 13.95
CA ARG A 44 1.39 14.04 14.83
C ARG A 44 1.59 13.61 16.29
N PRO A 45 2.00 14.52 17.21
CA PRO A 45 2.30 14.16 18.60
C PRO A 45 1.18 13.38 19.31
N GLU A 46 -0.07 13.77 19.09
CA GLU A 46 -1.26 13.13 19.64
C GLU A 46 -1.49 11.71 19.10
N VAL A 47 -1.08 11.45 17.85
CA VAL A 47 -1.16 10.11 17.25
C VAL A 47 -0.08 9.23 17.87
N GLU A 48 1.15 9.75 17.98
CA GLU A 48 2.25 9.04 18.61
C GLU A 48 1.93 8.68 20.08
N GLN A 49 1.39 9.62 20.85
CA GLN A 49 0.98 9.38 22.24
C GLN A 49 -0.09 8.29 22.34
N ARG A 50 -1.11 8.32 21.47
CA ARG A 50 -2.16 7.29 21.42
C ARG A 50 -1.59 5.91 21.10
N LEU A 51 -0.65 5.83 20.17
CA LEU A 51 0.02 4.59 19.80
C LEU A 51 0.86 4.03 20.95
N ARG A 52 1.63 4.88 21.64
CA ARG A 52 2.39 4.48 22.84
C ARG A 52 1.48 3.89 23.92
N LEU A 53 0.35 4.54 24.21
CA LEU A 53 -0.64 4.03 25.17
C LEU A 53 -1.28 2.71 24.73
N SER A 54 -1.53 2.56 23.43
CA SER A 54 -2.04 1.29 22.88
C SER A 54 -1.02 0.17 23.04
N LEU A 55 0.25 0.45 22.75
CA LEU A 55 1.33 -0.53 22.86
C LEU A 55 1.50 -1.00 24.31
N GLN A 56 1.50 -0.07 25.28
CA GLN A 56 1.57 -0.41 26.70
C GLN A 56 0.44 -1.34 27.14
N ARG A 57 -0.79 -1.05 26.70
CA ARG A 57 -1.97 -1.90 26.98
C ARG A 57 -1.79 -3.31 26.43
N THR A 58 -1.36 -3.42 25.17
CA THR A 58 -1.08 -4.73 24.55
C THR A 58 0.03 -5.49 25.26
N GLN A 59 1.10 -4.82 25.68
CA GLN A 59 2.19 -5.42 26.45
C GLN A 59 1.73 -5.90 27.84
N SER A 60 0.77 -5.21 28.46
CA SER A 60 0.13 -5.66 29.71
C SER A 60 -0.90 -6.79 29.53
N GLY A 61 -1.06 -7.31 28.31
CA GLY A 61 -1.94 -8.44 28.00
C GLY A 61 -3.35 -8.06 27.57
N GLU A 62 -3.65 -6.77 27.43
CA GLU A 62 -4.92 -6.31 26.85
C GLU A 62 -4.95 -6.65 25.36
N ARG A 63 -5.88 -7.51 24.96
CA ARG A 63 -6.05 -7.87 23.55
C ARG A 63 -6.95 -6.87 22.84
N GLY A 64 -6.74 -6.74 21.54
CA GLY A 64 -7.64 -5.99 20.67
C GLY A 64 -9.05 -6.58 20.66
N LEU A 65 -9.97 -5.83 20.07
CA LEU A 65 -11.33 -6.31 19.83
C LEU A 65 -11.32 -7.37 18.73
N SER A 66 -12.14 -8.39 18.89
CA SER A 66 -12.42 -9.33 17.79
C SER A 66 -13.12 -8.60 16.64
N LEU A 67 -12.98 -9.13 15.44
CA LEU A 67 -13.66 -8.59 14.26
C LEU A 67 -15.17 -8.46 14.48
N THR A 68 -15.79 -9.48 15.07
CA THR A 68 -17.22 -9.48 15.42
C THR A 68 -17.61 -8.33 16.35
N GLU A 69 -16.78 -8.04 17.36
CA GLU A 69 -17.02 -6.91 18.28
C GLU A 69 -16.85 -5.56 17.60
N VAL A 70 -15.89 -5.44 16.69
CA VAL A 70 -15.67 -4.22 15.89
C VAL A 70 -16.86 -3.96 14.99
N VAL A 71 -17.28 -4.96 14.21
CA VAL A 71 -18.44 -4.92 13.30
C VAL A 71 -19.69 -4.48 14.08
N LYS A 72 -19.96 -5.11 15.23
CA LYS A 72 -21.09 -4.75 16.10
C LYS A 72 -21.01 -3.30 16.62
N LYS A 73 -19.83 -2.85 17.06
CA LYS A 73 -19.65 -1.48 17.60
C LYS A 73 -19.80 -0.40 16.53
N LEU A 74 -19.40 -0.71 15.30
CA LEU A 74 -19.45 0.23 14.17
C LEU A 74 -20.77 0.17 13.40
N GLY A 75 -21.67 -0.76 13.74
CA GLY A 75 -22.93 -0.94 13.02
C GLY A 75 -22.71 -1.35 11.56
N LEU A 76 -21.64 -2.10 11.30
CA LEU A 76 -21.33 -2.62 9.97
C LEU A 76 -21.99 -3.99 9.80
N ASP A 77 -22.38 -4.30 8.57
CA ASP A 77 -22.78 -5.65 8.18
C ASP A 77 -21.52 -6.41 7.72
N TRP A 78 -21.38 -7.65 8.19
CA TRP A 78 -20.30 -8.56 7.81
C TRP A 78 -20.94 -9.83 7.23
N GLU A 79 -20.90 -9.98 5.90
CA GLU A 79 -21.29 -11.21 5.19
C GLU A 79 -20.16 -12.26 5.22
#